data_AF-A0A8A7KD91-F1
#
_entry.id   AF-A0A8A7KD91-F1
#
_cell.length_a   1.000
_cell.length_b   1.000
_cell.length_c   1.000
_cell.angle_alpha   90.00
_cell.angle_beta   90.00
_cell.angle_gamma   90.00
#
_symmetry.space_group_name_H-M   'P 1'
#
loop_
_entity.id
_entity.type
_entity.pdbx_description
1 polymer ?
#
loop_
_entity_poly.entity_id
_entity_poly.type
_entity_poly.pdbx_seq_one_letter_code
_entity_poly.pdbx_strand_id
1 'polypeptide(L)'
;MEYFETVIRYIMNAKEELSLNKLRKIAKKVSLERSEDIMTIAEKLRKEGKLEGIIEGIEIAIELKYGKEALILMDDIRKIKDLSRIKGIKELIREKNNFDEFREVIYKN
;
A
#
# COMPACT_ATOMS: atom_id res chain seq x y z
N MET A 1 -7.73 -9.51 -19.54
CA MET A 1 -7.77 -8.60 -18.37
C MET A 1 -6.42 -7.95 -18.06
N GLU A 2 -5.34 -8.72 -17.94
CA GLU A 2 -4.01 -8.19 -17.52
C GLU A 2 -3.44 -7.06 -18.42
N TYR A 3 -3.61 -7.17 -19.74
CA TYR A 3 -3.14 -6.12 -20.67
C TYR A 3 -3.86 -4.77 -20.46
N PHE A 4 -5.18 -4.82 -20.19
CA PHE A 4 -5.96 -3.62 -19.94
C PHE A 4 -5.55 -2.96 -18.62
N GLU A 5 -5.44 -3.73 -17.53
CA GLU A 5 -4.96 -3.22 -16.24
C GLU A 5 -3.57 -2.56 -16.37
N THR A 6 -2.64 -3.20 -17.08
CA THR A 6 -1.30 -2.66 -17.33
C THR A 6 -1.34 -1.30 -18.02
N VAL A 7 -2.15 -1.18 -19.08
CA VAL A 7 -2.31 0.09 -19.81
C VAL A 7 -2.92 1.17 -18.92
N ILE A 8 -3.93 0.84 -18.11
CA ILE A 8 -4.54 1.80 -17.18
C ILE A 8 -3.52 2.27 -16.14
N ARG A 9 -2.75 1.36 -15.53
CA ARG A 9 -1.70 1.68 -14.56
C ARG A 9 -0.64 2.59 -15.18
N TYR A 10 -0.18 2.27 -16.39
CA TYR A 10 0.78 3.10 -17.12
C TYR A 10 0.23 4.51 -17.37
N ILE A 11 -0.99 4.61 -17.92
CA ILE A 11 -1.62 5.89 -18.22
C ILE A 11 -1.78 6.76 -16.96
N MET A 12 -2.17 6.17 -15.84
CA MET A 12 -2.35 6.89 -14.57
C MET A 12 -1.03 7.33 -13.95
N ASN A 13 0.05 6.54 -14.10
CA ASN A 13 1.37 6.91 -13.58
C ASN A 13 2.12 7.89 -14.48
N ALA A 14 1.93 7.82 -15.81
CA ALA A 14 2.66 8.65 -16.78
C ALA A 14 2.05 10.05 -16.97
N LYS A 15 0.80 10.28 -16.51
CA LYS A 15 0.05 11.49 -16.81
C LYS A 15 -0.48 12.12 -15.53
N GLU A 16 0.33 12.98 -14.92
CA GLU A 16 0.07 13.63 -13.62
C GLU A 16 -1.31 14.32 -13.52
N GLU A 17 -1.84 14.86 -14.62
CA GLU A 17 -3.12 15.57 -14.64
C GLU A 17 -4.36 14.68 -14.92
N LEU A 18 -4.18 13.38 -15.21
CA LEU A 18 -5.32 12.53 -15.57
C LEU A 18 -6.07 12.04 -14.33
N SER A 19 -7.17 12.71 -13.99
CA SER A 19 -8.05 12.22 -12.93
C SER A 19 -8.76 10.91 -13.31
N LEU A 20 -8.86 10.01 -12.34
CA LEU A 20 -9.61 8.75 -12.46
C LEU A 20 -11.07 8.97 -12.92
N ASN A 21 -11.71 10.03 -12.43
CA ASN A 21 -13.07 10.39 -12.80
C ASN A 21 -13.23 10.72 -14.28
N LYS A 22 -12.24 11.40 -14.88
CA LYS A 22 -12.23 11.70 -16.32
C LYS A 22 -12.07 10.43 -17.13
N LEU A 23 -11.14 9.57 -16.73
CA LEU A 23 -10.88 8.28 -17.38
C LEU A 23 -12.12 7.37 -17.34
N ARG A 24 -12.79 7.27 -16.17
CA ARG A 24 -14.05 6.54 -16.03
C ARG A 24 -15.15 7.06 -16.97
N LYS A 25 -15.31 8.38 -17.09
CA LYS A 25 -16.31 8.98 -17.99
C LYS A 25 -16.05 8.62 -19.44
N ILE A 26 -14.79 8.63 -19.88
CA ILE A 26 -14.41 8.23 -21.24
C ILE A 26 -14.69 6.75 -21.45
N ALA A 27 -14.25 5.89 -20.53
CA ALA A 27 -14.48 4.45 -20.62
C ALA A 27 -15.96 4.10 -20.67
N LYS A 28 -16.80 4.73 -19.83
CA LYS A 28 -18.25 4.51 -19.80
C LYS A 28 -18.94 4.85 -21.14
N LYS A 29 -18.43 5.85 -21.88
CA LYS A 29 -18.93 6.16 -23.23
C LYS A 29 -18.59 5.08 -24.24
N VAL A 30 -17.52 4.34 -24.02
CA VAL A 30 -17.05 3.26 -24.92
C VAL A 30 -17.67 1.91 -24.53
N SER A 31 -17.67 1.57 -23.24
CA SER A 31 -18.22 0.33 -22.68
C SER A 31 -18.44 0.45 -21.17
N LEU A 32 -19.57 -0.07 -20.68
CA LEU A 32 -19.87 -0.15 -19.25
C LEU A 32 -18.86 -1.03 -18.51
N GLU A 33 -18.56 -2.21 -19.04
CA GLU A 33 -17.60 -3.18 -18.48
C GLU A 33 -16.23 -2.52 -18.22
N ARG A 34 -15.69 -1.82 -19.21
CA ARG A 34 -14.40 -1.12 -19.07
C ARG A 34 -14.42 -0.05 -17.98
N SER A 35 -15.57 0.58 -17.75
CA SER A 35 -15.70 1.58 -16.69
C SER A 35 -15.72 0.95 -15.29
N GLU A 36 -16.24 -0.27 -15.16
CA GLU A 36 -16.22 -1.06 -13.93
C GLU A 36 -14.82 -1.60 -13.63
N ASP A 37 -14.12 -2.11 -14.64
CA ASP A 37 -12.72 -2.52 -14.53
C ASP A 37 -11.84 -1.39 -13.99
N ILE A 38 -12.01 -0.16 -14.50
CA ILE A 38 -11.25 1.01 -14.06
C ILE A 38 -11.55 1.35 -12.60
N MET A 39 -12.78 1.15 -12.11
CA MET A 39 -13.09 1.32 -10.68
C MET A 39 -12.39 0.28 -9.83
N THR A 40 -12.34 -0.97 -10.30
CA THR A 40 -11.61 -2.05 -9.61
C THR A 40 -10.12 -1.76 -9.55
N ILE A 41 -9.51 -1.33 -10.66
CA ILE A 41 -8.09 -0.97 -10.73
C ILE A 41 -7.80 0.22 -9.81
N ALA A 42 -8.68 1.22 -9.79
CA ALA A 42 -8.54 2.35 -8.88
C ALA A 42 -8.58 1.94 -7.40
N GLU A 43 -9.45 0.99 -7.04
CA GLU A 43 -9.48 0.48 -5.68
C GLU A 43 -8.19 -0.25 -5.32
N LYS A 44 -7.63 -1.05 -6.24
CA LYS A 44 -6.31 -1.69 -6.06
C LYS A 44 -5.21 -0.64 -5.85
N LEU A 45 -5.09 0.33 -6.75
CA LEU A 45 -4.11 1.43 -6.64
C LEU A 45 -4.24 2.21 -5.34
N ARG A 46 -5.47 2.50 -4.90
CA ARG A 46 -5.71 3.18 -3.62
C ARG A 46 -5.26 2.34 -2.43
N LYS A 47 -5.47 1.02 -2.47
CA LYS A 47 -5.01 0.09 -1.43
C LYS A 47 -3.49 0.01 -1.40
N GLU A 48 -2.85 -0.09 -2.56
CA GLU A 48 -1.39 -0.10 -2.73
C GLU A 48 -0.76 1.17 -2.15
N GLY A 49 -1.20 2.36 -2.59
CA GLY A 49 -0.65 3.62 -2.07
C GLY A 49 -0.89 3.82 -0.56
N LYS A 50 -2.01 3.31 -0.03
CA LYS A 50 -2.26 3.31 1.42
C LYS A 50 -1.32 2.36 2.16
N LEU A 51 -1.00 1.21 1.58
CA LEU A 51 -0.06 0.24 2.14
C LEU A 51 1.34 0.84 2.18
N GLU A 52 1.82 1.40 1.06
CA GLU A 52 3.11 2.08 0.93
C GLU A 52 3.27 3.20 1.97
N GLY A 53 2.30 4.11 2.06
CA GLY A 53 2.37 5.21 3.02
C GLY A 53 2.37 4.76 4.50
N ILE A 54 1.73 3.64 4.84
CA ILE A 54 1.81 3.10 6.22
C ILE A 54 3.17 2.43 6.45
N ILE A 55 3.71 1.72 5.46
CA ILE A 55 5.03 1.09 5.55
C ILE A 55 6.11 2.16 5.75
N GLU A 56 6.08 3.26 5.01
CA GLU A 56 6.99 4.40 5.21
C GLU A 56 6.87 4.98 6.62
N GLY A 57 5.64 5.16 7.11
CA GLY A 57 5.40 5.61 8.49
C GLY A 57 5.92 4.63 9.55
N ILE A 58 5.83 3.32 9.30
CA ILE A 58 6.39 2.27 10.17
C ILE A 58 7.91 2.34 10.19
N GLU A 59 8.56 2.51 9.04
CA GLU A 59 10.01 2.64 8.93
C GLU A 59 10.53 3.78 9.81
N ILE A 60 9.94 4.96 9.66
CA ILE A 60 10.28 6.14 10.46
C ILE A 60 10.02 5.87 11.95
N ALA A 61 8.87 5.27 12.30
CA ALA A 61 8.53 5.00 13.69
C ALA A 61 9.49 3.99 14.35
N ILE A 62 9.92 2.96 13.61
CA ILE A 62 10.90 1.98 14.08
C ILE A 62 12.26 2.66 14.31
N GLU A 63 12.75 3.44 13.34
CA GLU A 63 14.03 4.14 13.47
C GLU A 63 14.02 5.08 14.68
N LEU A 64 12.96 5.88 14.84
CA LEU A 64 12.84 6.83 15.95
C LEU A 64 12.72 6.15 17.31
N LYS A 65 12.04 5.01 17.39
CA LYS A 65 11.74 4.35 18.68
C LYS A 65 12.82 3.36 19.12
N TYR A 66 13.39 2.63 18.18
CA TYR A 66 14.27 1.49 18.45
C TYR A 66 15.68 1.65 17.86
N GLY A 67 15.94 2.69 17.08
CA GLY A 67 17.23 2.93 16.43
C GLY A 67 17.32 2.31 15.04
N LYS A 68 18.42 2.59 14.34
CA LYS A 68 18.65 2.17 12.94
C LYS A 68 18.82 0.66 12.82
N GLU A 69 19.38 0.02 13.83
CA GLU A 69 19.60 -1.42 13.89
C GLU A 69 18.28 -2.19 13.81
N ALA A 70 17.17 -1.59 14.28
CA ALA A 70 15.84 -2.18 14.21
C ALA A 70 15.22 -2.20 12.81
N LEU A 71 15.79 -1.45 11.84
CA LEU A 71 15.32 -1.41 10.46
C LEU A 71 15.51 -2.73 9.72
N ILE A 72 16.26 -3.69 10.27
CA ILE A 72 16.34 -5.07 9.76
C ILE A 72 14.95 -5.72 9.60
N LEU A 73 13.95 -5.29 10.38
CA LEU A 73 12.58 -5.81 10.27
C LEU A 73 11.85 -5.31 9.01
N MET A 74 12.33 -4.23 8.38
CA MET A 74 11.67 -3.65 7.21
C MET A 74 11.67 -4.58 6.01
N ASP A 75 12.67 -5.47 5.89
CA ASP A 75 12.72 -6.47 4.83
C ASP A 75 11.53 -7.42 4.88
N ASP A 76 11.05 -7.76 6.07
CA ASP A 76 9.88 -8.62 6.25
C ASP A 76 8.59 -7.82 6.22
N ILE A 77 8.56 -6.63 6.84
CA ILE A 77 7.38 -5.75 6.85
C ILE A 77 7.00 -5.35 5.41
N ARG A 78 7.96 -5.02 4.54
CA ARG A 78 7.70 -4.65 3.13
C ARG A 78 7.09 -5.77 2.29
N LYS A 79 7.24 -7.04 2.70
CA LYS A 79 6.63 -8.19 1.99
C LYS A 79 5.15 -8.36 2.35
N ILE A 80 4.66 -7.73 3.41
CA ILE A 80 3.29 -7.87 3.88
C ILE A 80 2.34 -7.04 2.99
N LYS A 81 1.49 -7.74 2.23
CA LYS A 81 0.46 -7.11 1.37
C LYS A 81 -0.89 -6.91 2.07
N ASP A 82 -1.06 -7.48 3.26
CA ASP A 82 -2.29 -7.35 4.04
C ASP A 82 -2.32 -6.02 4.81
N LEU A 83 -3.25 -5.15 4.43
CA LEU A 83 -3.42 -3.82 5.02
C LEU A 83 -3.81 -3.87 6.50
N SER A 84 -4.56 -4.89 6.93
CA SER A 84 -4.97 -5.03 8.33
C SER A 84 -3.79 -5.44 9.20
N ARG A 85 -2.95 -6.37 8.72
CA ARG A 85 -1.71 -6.77 9.37
C ARG A 85 -0.75 -5.59 9.52
N ILE A 86 -0.52 -4.82 8.44
CA ILE A 86 0.34 -3.62 8.48
C ILE A 86 -0.18 -2.57 9.48
N LYS A 87 -1.50 -2.33 9.54
CA LYS A 87 -2.07 -1.44 10.56
C LYS A 87 -1.85 -1.96 11.97
N GLY A 88 -1.99 -3.27 12.20
CA GLY A 88 -1.72 -3.90 13.49
C GLY A 88 -0.28 -3.67 13.94
N ILE A 89 0.68 -3.85 13.03
CA ILE A 89 2.10 -3.56 13.27
C ILE A 89 2.31 -2.11 13.68
N LYS A 90 1.67 -1.17 12.97
CA LYS A 90 1.74 0.25 13.29
C LYS A 90 1.25 0.56 14.72
N GLU A 91 0.18 -0.07 15.19
CA GLU A 91 -0.28 0.13 16.58
C GLU A 91 0.64 -0.56 17.60
N LEU A 92 1.16 -1.76 17.29
CA LEU A 92 2.13 -2.45 18.16
C LEU A 92 3.40 -1.63 18.42
N ILE A 93 3.89 -0.89 17.42
CA ILE A 93 5.04 0.03 17.60
C ILE A 93 4.71 1.11 18.64
N ARG A 94 3.46 1.56 18.74
CA ARG A 94 3.06 2.57 19.74
C ARG A 94 3.04 1.98 21.14
N GLU A 95 2.56 0.76 21.29
CA GLU A 95 2.39 0.09 22.58
C GLU A 95 3.69 -0.48 23.17
N LYS A 96 4.55 -1.08 22.34
CA LYS A 96 5.75 -1.78 22.78
C LYS A 96 6.94 -0.83 22.88
N ASN A 97 7.61 -0.76 24.02
CA ASN A 97 8.80 0.10 24.20
C ASN A 97 10.12 -0.66 24.05
N ASN A 98 10.07 -1.99 24.06
CA ASN A 98 11.22 -2.87 23.89
C ASN A 98 11.21 -3.48 22.48
N PHE A 99 12.36 -3.42 21.80
CA PHE A 99 12.52 -3.91 20.42
C PHE A 99 12.39 -5.43 20.31
N ASP A 100 12.95 -6.19 21.25
CA ASP A 100 12.89 -7.66 21.24
C ASP A 100 11.44 -8.15 21.41
N GLU A 101 10.68 -7.52 22.32
CA GLU A 101 9.25 -7.81 22.48
C GLU A 101 8.46 -7.51 21.21
N PHE A 102 8.74 -6.37 20.55
CA PHE A 102 8.09 -6.02 19.30
C PHE A 102 8.42 -7.04 18.20
N ARG A 103 9.70 -7.41 18.08
CA ARG A 103 10.21 -8.37 17.10
C ARG A 103 9.54 -9.73 17.22
N GLU A 104 9.39 -10.27 18.43
CA GLU A 104 8.75 -11.58 18.63
C GLU A 104 7.33 -11.63 18.09
N VAL A 105 6.56 -10.55 18.22
CA VAL A 105 5.15 -10.49 17.77
C VAL A 105 5.06 -10.50 16.24
N ILE A 106 6.05 -9.91 15.55
CA ILE A 106 6.11 -9.89 14.09
C ILE A 106 6.34 -11.29 13.50
N TYR A 107 7.19 -12.10 14.14
CA TYR A 107 7.58 -13.43 13.65
C TYR A 107 6.70 -14.59 14.13
N LYS A 108 5.87 -14.41 15.17
CA LYS A 108 4.95 -15.44 15.67
C LYS A 108 3.62 -15.55 14.89
N ASN A 109 3.41 -14.71 13.86
CA ASN A 109 2.21 -14.68 12.98
C ASN A 109 2.62 -14.56 11.51
#